data_AF-A0A8U1BTP3-F1
#
_entry.id   AF-A0A8U1BTP3-F1
#
_cell.length_a   1.000
_cell.length_b   1.000
_cell.length_c   1.000
_cell.angle_alpha   90.00
_cell.angle_beta   90.00
_cell.angle_gamma   90.00
#
_symmetry.space_group_name_H-M   'P 1'
#
loop_
_entity.id
_entity.type
_entity.pdbx_description
1 polymer ?
#
loop_
_entity_poly.entity_id
_entity_poly.type
_entity_poly.pdbx_seq_one_letter_code
_entity_poly.pdbx_strand_id
1 'polypeptide(L)'
;MASPSPHDRSRRPSEDQDEEDPVDQMISRTGCGELHYAVQECMAEHQDWRKCQNQVQTFKDCMMTFQKARKEQLMKQRPSTESA
;
A
#
# COMPACT_ATOMS: atom_id res chain seq x y z
N MET A 1 -6.60 -35.34 22.30
CA MET A 1 -7.07 -34.36 21.31
C MET A 1 -6.08 -33.22 21.30
N ALA A 2 -5.22 -33.11 20.29
CA ALA A 2 -4.19 -32.07 20.24
C ALA A 2 -4.83 -30.72 19.90
N SER A 3 -4.56 -29.70 20.72
CA SER A 3 -5.03 -28.33 20.49
C SER A 3 -4.50 -27.80 19.15
N PRO A 4 -5.31 -27.05 18.37
CA PRO A 4 -4.85 -26.48 17.11
C PRO A 4 -3.71 -25.48 17.37
N SER A 5 -2.62 -25.65 16.61
CA SER A 5 -1.44 -24.80 16.69
C SER A 5 -1.79 -23.36 16.30
N PRO A 6 -1.44 -22.34 17.10
CA PRO A 6 -1.79 -20.94 16.85
C PRO A 6 -1.09 -20.33 15.61
N HIS A 7 -0.28 -21.11 14.89
CA HIS A 7 0.40 -20.69 13.66
C HIS A 7 0.13 -21.61 12.46
N ASP A 8 -1.01 -22.32 12.47
CA ASP A 8 -1.43 -23.08 11.29
C ASP A 8 -1.75 -22.13 10.12
N ARG A 9 -0.82 -22.06 9.16
CA ARG A 9 -0.94 -21.23 7.96
C ARG A 9 -1.78 -21.87 6.86
N SER A 10 -2.55 -22.92 7.15
CA SER A 10 -3.49 -23.53 6.20
C SER A 10 -4.71 -22.60 6.00
N ARG A 11 -4.48 -21.41 5.44
CA ARG A 11 -5.56 -20.56 4.97
C ARG A 11 -6.19 -21.27 3.79
N ARG A 12 -7.43 -21.74 3.97
CA ARG A 12 -8.26 -22.19 2.85
C ARG A 12 -8.38 -21.02 1.87
N PRO A 13 -8.16 -21.21 0.56
CA PRO A 13 -8.49 -20.19 -0.42
C PRO A 13 -9.98 -19.93 -0.30
N SER A 14 -10.36 -18.74 0.17
CA SER A 14 -11.72 -18.26 0.07
C SER A 14 -11.97 -17.90 -1.42
N GLU A 15 -13.20 -18.10 -1.87
CA GLU A 15 -13.61 -18.02 -3.29
C GLU A 15 -13.55 -16.57 -3.83
N ASP A 16 -13.09 -15.62 -3.01
CA ASP A 16 -12.94 -14.18 -3.27
C ASP A 16 -11.57 -13.82 -3.89
N GLN A 17 -10.99 -14.69 -4.72
CA GLN A 17 -9.70 -14.44 -5.38
C GLN A 17 -9.75 -13.37 -6.49
N ASP A 18 -10.96 -12.90 -6.84
CA ASP A 18 -11.21 -11.80 -7.76
C ASP A 18 -11.38 -10.44 -7.05
N GLU A 19 -11.19 -10.37 -5.73
CA GLU A 19 -11.15 -9.08 -5.03
C GLU A 19 -9.79 -8.40 -5.29
N GLU A 20 -9.82 -7.22 -5.93
CA GLU A 20 -8.63 -6.38 -6.10
C GLU A 20 -7.89 -6.23 -4.78
N ASP A 21 -6.57 -6.41 -4.78
CA ASP A 21 -5.79 -6.37 -3.55
C ASP A 21 -6.06 -5.06 -2.77
N PRO A 22 -6.40 -5.13 -1.47
CA PRO A 22 -6.75 -3.94 -0.70
C PRO A 22 -5.67 -2.85 -0.72
N VAL A 23 -4.40 -3.23 -0.91
CA VAL A 23 -3.27 -2.31 -1.05
C VAL A 23 -3.31 -1.63 -2.41
N ASP A 24 -3.56 -2.36 -3.50
CA ASP A 24 -3.72 -1.78 -4.84
C ASP A 24 -4.91 -0.81 -4.91
N GLN A 25 -6.03 -1.15 -4.26
CA GLN A 25 -7.17 -0.23 -4.15
C GLN A 25 -6.80 1.06 -3.39
N MET A 26 -6.00 0.95 -2.32
CA MET A 26 -5.54 2.11 -1.56
C MET A 26 -4.59 2.98 -2.37
N ILE A 27 -3.64 2.37 -3.08
CA ILE A 27 -2.63 3.08 -3.89
C ILE A 27 -3.30 3.77 -5.09
N SER A 28 -4.29 3.14 -5.72
CA SER A 28 -5.06 3.74 -6.81
C SER A 28 -5.70 5.08 -6.40
N ARG A 29 -6.11 5.23 -5.15
CA ARG A 29 -6.69 6.48 -4.62
C ARG A 29 -5.66 7.59 -4.38
N THR A 30 -4.37 7.26 -4.28
CA THR A 30 -3.32 8.26 -4.05
C THR A 30 -2.81 8.92 -5.33
N GLY A 31 -3.15 8.35 -6.50
CA GLY A 31 -2.61 8.76 -7.80
C GLY A 31 -1.20 8.22 -8.08
N CYS A 32 -0.64 7.38 -7.20
CA CYS A 32 0.67 6.74 -7.38
C CYS A 32 0.57 5.32 -7.98
N GLY A 33 -0.58 4.94 -8.55
CA GLY A 33 -0.87 3.60 -9.07
C GLY A 33 0.08 3.14 -10.17
N GLU A 34 0.31 3.96 -11.18
CA GLU A 34 1.22 3.59 -12.29
C GLU A 34 2.65 3.31 -11.80
N LEU A 35 3.12 4.07 -10.81
CA LEU A 35 4.44 3.86 -10.21
C LEU A 35 4.50 2.58 -9.37
N HIS A 36 3.39 2.16 -8.77
CA HIS A 36 3.29 0.88 -8.09
C HIS A 36 3.42 -0.28 -9.08
N TYR A 37 2.67 -0.23 -10.18
CA TYR A 37 2.77 -1.23 -11.25
C TYR A 37 4.18 -1.28 -11.86
N ALA A 38 4.82 -0.13 -12.08
CA ALA A 38 6.20 -0.10 -12.57
C ALA A 38 7.20 -0.81 -11.63
N VAL A 39 6.98 -0.75 -10.31
CA VAL A 39 7.76 -1.52 -9.34
C VAL A 39 7.45 -3.01 -9.45
N GLN A 40 6.17 -3.38 -9.55
CA GLN A 40 5.76 -4.78 -9.73
C GLN A 40 6.34 -5.38 -11.01
N GLU A 41 6.31 -4.66 -12.12
CA GLU A 41 6.89 -5.06 -13.41
C GLU A 41 8.40 -5.26 -13.30
N CYS A 42 9.12 -4.33 -12.66
CA CYS A 42 10.55 -4.48 -12.43
C CYS A 42 10.86 -5.70 -11.55
N MET A 43 10.07 -5.95 -10.51
CA MET A 43 10.23 -7.14 -9.67
C MET A 43 9.86 -8.42 -10.40
N ALA A 44 8.89 -8.40 -11.30
CA ALA A 44 8.51 -9.53 -12.14
C ALA A 44 9.62 -9.88 -13.14
N GLU A 45 10.28 -8.87 -13.73
CA GLU A 45 11.35 -9.07 -14.70
C GLU A 45 12.68 -9.47 -14.03
N HIS A 46 13.09 -8.75 -12.98
CA HIS A 46 14.43 -8.92 -12.41
C HIS A 46 14.47 -9.77 -11.15
N GLN A 47 13.37 -9.85 -10.40
CA GLN A 47 13.27 -10.51 -9.09
C GLN A 47 14.34 -10.06 -8.07
N ASP A 48 15.02 -8.94 -8.33
CA ASP A 48 16.04 -8.34 -7.47
C ASP A 48 15.68 -6.87 -7.23
N TRP A 49 15.22 -6.58 -6.01
CA TRP A 49 14.82 -5.23 -5.61
C TRP A 49 15.96 -4.21 -5.72
N ARG A 50 17.24 -4.63 -5.69
CA ARG A 50 18.38 -3.72 -5.86
C ARG A 50 18.45 -3.12 -7.25
N LYS A 51 18.00 -3.87 -8.26
CA LYS A 51 17.90 -3.36 -9.65
C LYS A 51 16.69 -2.45 -9.84
N CYS A 52 15.68 -2.59 -8.97
CA CYS A 52 14.46 -1.79 -9.00
C CYS A 52 14.51 -0.53 -8.11
N GLN A 53 15.69 -0.12 -7.65
CA GLN A 53 15.84 1.03 -6.75
C GLN A 53 15.27 2.33 -7.34
N ASN A 54 15.40 2.53 -8.65
CA ASN A 54 14.90 3.72 -9.31
C ASN A 54 13.36 3.80 -9.22
N GLN A 55 12.68 2.72 -9.62
CA GLN A 55 11.23 2.59 -9.60
C GLN A 55 10.69 2.74 -8.17
N VAL A 56 11.34 2.08 -7.20
CA VAL A 56 10.97 2.16 -5.78
C VAL A 56 11.15 3.58 -5.24
N GLN A 57 12.22 4.29 -5.63
CA GLN A 57 12.46 5.65 -5.21
C GLN A 57 11.40 6.60 -5.76
N THR A 58 11.05 6.50 -7.05
CA THR A 58 9.99 7.31 -7.66
C THR A 58 8.62 7.06 -7.00
N PHE A 59 8.27 5.79 -6.75
CA PHE A 59 7.05 5.43 -6.04
C PHE A 59 7.02 6.02 -4.62
N LYS A 60 8.15 5.93 -3.89
CA LYS A 60 8.29 6.50 -2.55
C LYS A 60 8.10 8.01 -2.55
N ASP A 61 8.69 8.73 -3.51
CA ASP A 61 8.59 10.19 -3.60
C ASP A 61 7.16 10.64 -3.88
N CYS A 62 6.43 9.93 -4.74
CA CYS A 62 5.01 10.15 -4.97
C CYS A 62 4.21 9.96 -3.66
N MET A 63 4.43 8.85 -2.97
CA MET A 63 3.68 8.53 -1.75
C MET A 63 3.98 9.50 -0.60
N MET A 64 5.23 9.95 -0.46
CA MET A 64 5.60 10.98 0.51
C MET A 64 4.91 12.31 0.22
N THR A 65 4.78 12.69 -1.05
CA THR A 65 4.07 13.91 -1.46
C THR A 65 2.59 13.81 -1.10
N PHE A 66 1.95 12.68 -1.39
CA PHE A 66 0.57 12.42 -0.98
C PHE A 66 0.38 12.50 0.55
N GLN A 67 1.28 11.87 1.32
CA GLN A 67 1.21 11.91 2.79
C GLN A 67 1.33 13.34 3.35
N LYS A 68 2.23 14.15 2.79
CA LYS A 68 2.37 15.57 3.16
C LYS A 68 1.10 16.36 2.87
N ALA A 69 0.57 16.25 1.66
CA ALA A 69 -0.66 16.92 1.25
C ALA A 69 -1.85 16.49 2.15
N ARG A 70 -1.98 15.19 2.43
CA ARG A 70 -3.01 14.66 3.33
C ARG A 70 -2.88 15.22 4.75
N LYS A 71 -1.65 15.32 5.26
CA LYS A 71 -1.37 15.90 6.59
C LYS A 71 -1.76 17.38 6.64
N GLU A 72 -1.42 18.16 5.63
CA GLU A 72 -1.79 19.58 5.53
C GLU A 72 -3.30 19.75 5.45
N GLN A 73 -3.98 18.93 4.65
CA GLN A 73 -5.44 18.92 4.57
C GLN A 73 -6.09 18.59 5.92
N LEU A 74 -5.55 17.61 6.65
CA LEU A 74 -6.05 17.25 7.98
C LEU A 74 -5.83 18.39 8.99
N MET A 75 -4.66 19.04 8.94
CA MET A 75 -4.36 20.21 9.78
C MET A 75 -5.32 21.36 9.50
N LYS A 76 -5.66 21.60 8.23
CA LYS A 76 -6.58 22.66 7.81
C LYS A 76 -8.05 22.34 8.12
N GLN A 77 -8.40 21.06 8.13
CA GLN A 77 -9.74 20.58 8.48
C GLN A 77 -9.95 20.42 9.98
N ARG A 78 -8.91 20.57 10.82
CA ARG A 78 -9.05 20.50 12.28
C ARG A 78 -9.96 21.66 12.72
N PRO A 79 -11.23 21.39 13.06
CA PRO A 79 -12.11 22.46 13.48
C PRO A 79 -11.64 22.96 14.84
N SER A 80 -11.91 24.23 15.16
CA SER A 80 -11.65 24.86 16.46
C SER A 80 -12.51 24.26 17.60
N THR A 81 -12.59 22.94 17.72
CA THR A 81 -13.33 22.25 18.79
C THR A 81 -12.52 22.14 20.09
N GLU A 82 -11.47 22.95 20.26
CA GLU A 82 -10.98 23.36 21.57
C GLU A 82 -11.53 24.77 21.88
N SER A 83 -12.86 24.89 21.94
CA SER A 83 -13.58 26.00 22.60
C SER A 83 -15.04 25.61 22.76
N ALA A 84 -15.32 24.78 23.76
CA ALA A 84 -16.52 24.79 24.61
C ALA A 84 -16.34 23.72 25.70
#